data_AF-A0A1A9NE94-F1
#
_entry.id   AF-A0A1A9NE94-F1
#
_cell.length_a   1.000
_cell.length_b   1.000
_cell.length_c   1.000
_cell.angle_alpha   90.00
_cell.angle_beta   90.00
_cell.angle_gamma   90.00
#
_symmetry.space_group_name_H-M   'P 1'
#
loop_
_entity.id
_entity.type
_entity.pdbx_description
1 polymer ?
#
loop_
_entity_poly.entity_id
_entity_poly.type
_entity_poly.pdbx_seq_one_letter_code
_entity_poly.pdbx_strand_id
1 'polypeptide(L)'
;MKVRDILRRLQEADPDAVVLYLAPYADDSDAEEVLDVVLVSDMWTGERHRSADGSFSEVHHPAVRGLTLGWNQTTDEQWLERVVILSSVQRAPHG
;
A
#
# COMPACT_ATOMS: atom_id res chain seq x y z
N MET A 1 16.20 0.41 7.13
CA MET A 1 16.14 -0.91 7.75
C MET A 1 16.99 -1.86 6.93
N LYS A 2 17.66 -2.85 7.53
CA LYS A 2 18.41 -3.84 6.73
C LYS A 2 17.43 -4.85 6.11
N VAL A 3 17.83 -5.48 5.00
CA VAL A 3 17.04 -6.54 4.35
C VAL A 3 16.62 -7.65 5.32
N ARG A 4 17.53 -8.11 6.19
CA ARG A 4 17.23 -9.13 7.20
C ARG A 4 16.11 -8.73 8.16
N ASP A 5 15.99 -7.45 8.45
CA ASP A 5 14.98 -6.92 9.37
C ASP A 5 13.61 -6.84 8.69
N ILE A 6 13.59 -6.58 7.38
CA ILE A 6 12.38 -6.68 6.55
C ILE A 6 11.92 -8.13 6.48
N LEU A 7 12.82 -9.04 6.07
CA LEU A 7 12.50 -10.47 5.96
C LEU A 7 11.97 -11.05 7.27
N ARG A 8 12.58 -10.69 8.40
CA ARG A 8 12.11 -11.12 9.72
C ARG A 8 10.70 -10.60 10.03
N ARG A 9 10.38 -9.34 9.69
CA ARG A 9 9.04 -8.77 9.91
C ARG A 9 7.99 -9.35 8.96
N LEU A 10 8.38 -9.69 7.73
CA LEU A 10 7.50 -10.30 6.74
C LEU A 10 7.28 -11.80 6.95
N GLN A 11 8.03 -12.45 7.84
CA GLN A 11 7.91 -13.88 8.09
C GLN A 11 6.50 -14.31 8.52
N GLU A 12 5.77 -13.41 9.20
CA GLU A 12 4.40 -13.63 9.67
C GLU A 12 3.34 -13.03 8.73
N ALA A 13 3.76 -12.36 7.65
CA ALA A 13 2.84 -11.78 6.69
C ALA A 13 2.10 -12.87 5.90
N ASP A 14 0.88 -12.56 5.48
CA ASP A 14 0.21 -13.36 4.46
C ASP A 14 1.04 -13.29 3.17
N PRO A 15 1.47 -14.43 2.57
CA PRO A 15 2.30 -14.43 1.38
C PRO A 15 1.63 -13.84 0.14
N ASP A 16 0.30 -13.75 0.13
CA ASP A 16 -0.48 -13.14 -0.96
C ASP A 16 -0.80 -11.66 -0.71
N ALA A 17 -0.32 -11.07 0.41
CA ALA A 17 -0.50 -9.65 0.68
C ALA A 17 0.33 -8.77 -0.25
N VAL A 18 -0.26 -7.66 -0.72
CA VAL A 18 0.46 -6.66 -1.50
C VAL A 18 1.32 -5.77 -0.59
N VAL A 19 2.52 -5.43 -1.04
CA VAL A 19 3.43 -4.53 -0.32
C VAL A 19 3.22 -3.10 -0.82
N LEU A 20 2.75 -2.22 0.06
CA LEU A 20 2.52 -0.81 -0.21
C LEU A 20 3.66 0.03 0.36
N TYR A 21 4.08 1.04 -0.38
CA TYR A 21 5.02 2.06 0.09
C TYR A 21 4.33 3.41 0.09
N LEU A 22 4.33 4.09 1.24
CA LEU A 22 3.84 5.46 1.34
C LEU A 22 4.95 6.39 0.85
N ALA A 23 4.97 6.62 -0.47
CA ALA A 23 6.03 7.37 -1.11
C ALA A 23 6.14 8.80 -0.53
N PRO A 24 7.34 9.21 -0.07
CA PRO A 24 7.72 10.61 -0.06
C PRO A 24 7.87 11.07 -1.51
N TYR A 25 7.79 12.38 -1.75
CA TYR A 25 7.95 13.02 -3.06
C TYR A 25 9.38 12.92 -3.65
N ALA A 26 10.13 11.85 -3.36
CA ALA A 26 11.55 11.76 -3.63
C ALA A 26 11.86 11.18 -5.02
N ASP A 27 12.89 11.75 -5.66
CA ASP A 27 13.45 11.29 -6.94
C ASP A 27 14.48 10.15 -6.72
N ASP A 28 14.93 9.49 -7.78
CA ASP A 28 15.86 8.36 -7.73
C ASP A 28 17.23 8.67 -7.09
N SER A 29 17.56 9.96 -6.96
CA SER A 29 18.78 10.47 -6.33
C SER A 29 18.66 10.72 -4.82
N ASP A 30 17.45 10.67 -4.25
CA ASP A 30 17.17 10.95 -2.83
C ASP A 30 16.41 9.77 -2.19
N ALA A 31 17.14 8.70 -1.88
CA ALA A 31 16.52 7.50 -1.32
C ALA A 31 16.28 7.63 0.19
N GLU A 32 15.03 7.46 0.63
CA GLU A 32 14.69 7.36 2.05
C GLU A 32 14.82 5.92 2.57
N GLU A 33 15.31 5.80 3.80
CA GLU A 33 15.39 4.52 4.49
C GLU A 33 13.99 4.06 4.96
N VAL A 34 13.58 2.83 4.62
CA VAL A 34 12.40 2.22 5.26
C VAL A 34 12.69 2.04 6.75
N LEU A 35 11.88 2.62 7.62
CA LEU A 35 12.05 2.54 9.08
C LEU A 35 11.06 1.58 9.73
N ASP A 36 9.91 1.31 9.09
CA ASP A 36 8.86 0.45 9.65
C ASP A 36 8.20 -0.46 8.61
N VAL A 37 7.71 -1.60 9.09
CA VAL A 37 6.91 -2.59 8.32
C VAL A 37 5.69 -2.94 9.15
N VAL A 38 4.51 -2.56 8.65
CA VAL A 38 3.24 -2.78 9.35
C VAL A 38 2.45 -3.86 8.64
N LEU A 39 2.21 -4.97 9.35
CA LEU A 39 1.26 -5.99 8.92
C LEU A 39 -0.15 -5.50 9.26
N VAL A 40 -0.97 -5.23 8.25
CA VAL A 40 -2.33 -4.74 8.48
C VAL A 40 -3.28 -5.92 8.59
N SER A 41 -3.99 -6.02 9.71
CA SER A 41 -4.95 -7.10 9.96
C SER A 41 -6.22 -6.98 9.14
N ASP A 42 -6.67 -5.74 8.93
CA ASP A 42 -7.89 -5.42 8.20
C ASP A 42 -7.68 -5.52 6.68
N MET A 43 -8.73 -5.93 5.97
CA MET A 43 -8.74 -5.92 4.52
C MET A 43 -8.73 -4.48 3.99
N TRP A 44 -7.98 -4.27 2.93
CA TRP A 44 -7.96 -3.02 2.17
C TRP A 44 -8.70 -3.21 0.86
N THR A 45 -9.19 -2.10 0.33
CA THR A 45 -9.72 -2.04 -1.02
C THR A 45 -8.59 -1.64 -1.95
N GLY A 46 -8.34 -2.50 -2.95
CA GLY A 46 -7.58 -2.15 -4.14
C GLY A 46 -8.55 -1.71 -5.23
N GLU A 47 -8.24 -0.60 -5.88
CA GLU A 47 -8.99 -0.06 -7.01
C GLU A 47 -8.07 0.10 -8.21
N ARG A 48 -8.54 -0.28 -9.39
CA ARG A 48 -7.90 0.01 -10.68
C ARG A 48 -8.81 0.92 -11.50
N HIS A 49 -8.33 2.13 -11.76
CA HIS A 49 -9.03 3.14 -12.55
C HIS A 49 -8.51 3.12 -13.97
N ARG A 50 -9.41 3.20 -14.95
CA ARG A 50 -9.04 3.27 -16.36
C ARG A 50 -9.18 4.68 -16.90
N SER A 51 -8.07 5.25 -17.34
CA SER A 51 -8.03 6.55 -18.02
C SER A 51 -8.56 6.45 -19.45
N ALA A 52 -8.99 7.60 -20.00
CA ALA A 52 -9.49 7.69 -21.37
C ALA A 52 -8.41 7.38 -22.43
N ASP A 53 -7.13 7.57 -22.10
CA ASP A 53 -5.99 7.19 -22.94
C ASP A 53 -5.66 5.69 -22.87
N GLY A 54 -6.40 4.92 -22.07
CA GLY A 54 -6.22 3.48 -21.87
C GLY A 54 -5.18 3.12 -20.81
N SER A 55 -4.54 4.11 -20.17
CA SER A 55 -3.67 3.87 -19.02
C SER A 55 -4.47 3.46 -17.79
N PHE A 56 -3.79 2.87 -16.81
CA PHE A 56 -4.37 2.48 -15.53
C PHE A 56 -3.63 3.17 -14.38
N SER A 57 -4.39 3.55 -13.36
CA SER A 57 -3.85 3.89 -12.05
C SER A 57 -4.43 2.96 -11.01
N GLU A 58 -3.60 2.52 -10.07
CA GLU A 58 -4.03 1.67 -8.95
C GLU A 58 -3.92 2.45 -7.65
N VAL A 59 -4.95 2.32 -6.82
CA VAL A 59 -5.02 2.98 -5.51
C VAL A 59 -5.44 1.95 -4.47
N HIS A 60 -4.80 2.00 -3.31
CA HIS A 60 -5.12 1.14 -2.18
C HIS A 60 -5.48 2.01 -0.98
N HIS A 61 -6.59 1.69 -0.31
CA HIS A 61 -7.01 2.38 0.89
C HIS A 61 -7.74 1.45 1.86
N PRO A 62 -7.86 1.82 3.15
CA PRO A 62 -8.65 1.05 4.10
C PRO A 62 -10.08 0.87 3.58
N ALA A 63 -10.63 -0.34 3.69
CA ALA A 63 -11.96 -0.68 3.15
C ALA A 63 -13.11 0.16 3.73
N VAL A 64 -12.91 0.77 4.91
CA VAL A 64 -13.87 1.66 5.56
C VAL A 64 -14.05 3.02 4.87
N ARG A 65 -13.19 3.38 3.90
CA ARG A 65 -13.17 4.73 3.31
C ARG A 65 -14.11 4.93 2.11
N GLY A 66 -14.85 3.90 1.70
CA GLY A 66 -15.66 3.97 0.47
C GLY A 66 -14.80 4.09 -0.78
N LEU A 67 -15.40 4.41 -1.92
CA LEU A 67 -14.71 4.48 -3.21
C LEU A 67 -13.89 5.77 -3.37
N THR A 68 -12.78 5.71 -4.10
CA THR A 68 -11.96 6.91 -4.33
C THR A 68 -12.58 7.88 -5.35
N LEU A 69 -12.12 9.13 -5.32
CA LEU A 69 -12.61 10.18 -6.20
C LEU A 69 -12.32 9.84 -7.67
N GLY A 70 -13.32 9.96 -8.53
CA GLY A 70 -13.19 9.66 -9.97
C GLY A 70 -13.62 8.26 -10.36
N TRP A 71 -14.02 7.42 -9.39
CA TRP A 71 -14.50 6.07 -9.63
C TRP A 71 -15.63 6.00 -10.67
N ASN A 72 -15.45 5.10 -11.64
CA ASN A 72 -16.41 4.77 -12.68
C ASN A 72 -16.84 3.31 -12.60
N GLN A 73 -18.10 3.09 -12.21
CA GLN A 73 -18.69 1.76 -12.02
C GLN A 73 -18.69 0.87 -13.27
N THR A 74 -18.55 1.44 -14.48
CA THR A 74 -18.55 0.67 -15.73
C THR A 74 -17.15 0.23 -16.16
N THR A 75 -16.12 1.01 -15.83
CA THR A 75 -14.77 0.80 -16.35
C THR A 75 -13.75 0.38 -15.30
N ASP A 76 -14.05 0.62 -14.03
CA ASP A 76 -13.09 0.44 -12.95
C ASP A 76 -13.35 -0.86 -12.20
N GLU A 77 -12.29 -1.40 -11.60
CA GLU A 77 -12.29 -2.67 -10.89
C GLU A 77 -11.92 -2.43 -9.43
N GLN A 78 -12.59 -3.14 -8.52
CA GLN A 78 -12.26 -3.14 -7.10
C GLN A 78 -12.16 -4.56 -6.57
N TRP A 79 -11.28 -4.77 -5.60
CA TRP A 79 -11.12 -6.02 -4.89
C TRP A 79 -10.74 -5.77 -3.43
N LEU A 80 -10.91 -6.79 -2.60
CA LEU A 80 -10.41 -6.78 -1.23
C LEU A 80 -9.11 -7.58 -1.17
N GLU A 81 -8.11 -7.03 -0.50
CA GLU A 81 -6.81 -7.70 -0.31
C GLU A 81 -6.21 -7.41 1.06
N ARG A 82 -5.22 -8.22 1.43
CA ARG A 82 -4.34 -7.93 2.57
C ARG A 82 -3.17 -7.08 2.12
N VAL A 83 -2.69 -6.22 3.02
CA VAL A 83 -1.60 -5.30 2.71
C VAL A 83 -0.52 -5.34 3.79
N VAL A 84 0.71 -5.12 3.36
CA VAL A 84 1.83 -4.77 4.23
C VAL A 84 2.31 -3.38 3.87
N ILE A 85 2.47 -2.49 4.85
CA ILE A 85 2.90 -1.12 4.60
C ILE A 85 4.36 -0.95 5.01
N LEU A 86 5.18 -0.50 4.06
CA LEU A 86 6.53 0.01 4.30
C LEU A 86 6.46 1.53 4.48
N SER A 87 7.13 2.04 5.51
CA SER A 87 7.12 3.46 5.86
C SER A 87 8.53 3.95 6.19
N SER A 88 8.88 5.14 5.73
CA SER A 88 10.08 5.87 6.17
C SER A 88 9.87 6.64 7.48
N VAL A 89 8.65 6.64 8.01
CA VAL A 89 8.32 7.21 9.32
C VAL A 89 8.16 6.09 10.33
N GLN A 90 8.81 6.23 11.49
CA GLN A 90 8.56 5.36 12.64
C GLN A 90 7.18 5.68 13.23
N ARG A 91 6.27 4.70 13.25
CA ARG A 91 5.05 4.84 14.05
C ARG A 91 5.41 4.81 15.54
N ALA A 92 4.92 5.80 16.29
CA ALA A 92 4.93 5.71 17.74
C ALA A 92 4.10 4.48 18.17
N PRO A 93 4.53 3.71 19.17
CA PRO A 93 3.69 2.65 19.73
C PRO A 93 2.40 3.30 20.22
N HIS A 94 1.26 2.90 19.66
CA HIS A 94 -0.04 3.26 20.19
C HIS A 94 -0.12 2.70 21.62
N GLY A 95 -0.27 3.60 22.61
CA GLY A 95 -0.51 3.25 24.00
C GLY A 95 -1.93 2.76 24.25
#